data_AF-A0A7C8AKN1-F1
#
_entry.id   AF-A0A7C8AKN1-F1
#
_cell.length_a   1.000
_cell.length_b   1.000
_cell.length_c   1.000
_cell.angle_alpha   90.00
_cell.angle_beta   90.00
_cell.angle_gamma   90.00
#
_symmetry.space_group_name_H-M   'P 1'
#
loop_
_entity.id
_entity.type
_entity.pdbx_description
1 polymer ?
#
loop_
_entity_poly.entity_id
_entity_poly.type
_entity_poly.pdbx_seq_one_letter_code
_entity_poly.pdbx_strand_id
1 'polypeptide(L)'
;MFSRIALFCPVLLALFVCRPRPVQAAETDQYLAWEVELRDCSDAFNRYLNQEVKRFLEKKNRAKRAYTPEKLTQKLYLHLFQGIHHSRLRRWLRRSEEVDRFPENSVSFFQYQRMSIYRDLSFPYILPMARTICVNGVYLGTDKISHFFGFGRRYYKRYLRYRKKGFSEEEAVEKVIYWGIHVEKTLVGGLVDGIFSHGDLEAAFQGFRLAKALCAGPDPYIVHDGSEWQLAREIDIRDYVTPDFDESYNNSSYWGARRRHVLSVLNEEYCPKVSLPIVEERFARYEETEPSLSRRVIAAYFEDKENDARKEQSIIALGSSLE
;
A
#
# COMPACT_ATOMS: atom_id res chain seq x y z
N MET A 1 -61.25 -32.78 -17.13
CA MET A 1 -61.47 -31.33 -17.27
C MET A 1 -60.30 -30.62 -16.60
N PHE A 2 -59.46 -30.00 -17.43
CA PHE A 2 -58.28 -29.12 -17.22
C PHE A 2 -57.79 -28.87 -15.77
N SER A 3 -56.59 -29.30 -15.39
CA SER A 3 -55.26 -28.72 -15.69
C SER A 3 -54.96 -27.43 -14.91
N ARG A 4 -53.95 -27.47 -14.03
CA ARG A 4 -52.75 -26.61 -14.11
C ARG A 4 -51.75 -26.93 -13.00
N ILE A 5 -50.73 -27.67 -13.40
CA ILE A 5 -49.43 -27.80 -12.72
C ILE A 5 -48.74 -26.43 -12.86
N ALA A 6 -48.58 -25.71 -11.76
CA ALA A 6 -47.70 -24.54 -11.71
C ALA A 6 -46.26 -25.05 -11.58
N LEU A 7 -45.61 -25.21 -12.73
CA LEU A 7 -44.18 -25.46 -12.86
C LEU A 7 -43.43 -24.20 -12.36
N PHE A 8 -43.07 -24.18 -11.07
CA PHE A 8 -42.20 -23.14 -10.54
C PHE A 8 -40.79 -23.35 -11.09
N CYS A 9 -40.44 -22.52 -12.05
CA CYS A 9 -39.15 -22.43 -12.71
C CYS A 9 -38.06 -22.00 -11.71
N PRO A 10 -37.06 -22.84 -11.36
CA PRO A 10 -35.94 -22.40 -10.53
C PRO A 10 -34.83 -21.88 -11.45
N VAL A 11 -35.08 -20.76 -12.16
CA VAL A 11 -34.06 -20.11 -13.02
C VAL A 11 -33.64 -18.74 -12.49
N LEU A 12 -34.16 -18.30 -11.34
CA LEU A 12 -33.83 -17.00 -10.74
C LEU A 12 -33.14 -17.11 -9.37
N LEU A 13 -32.10 -17.94 -9.26
CA LEU A 13 -31.18 -17.90 -8.11
C LEU A 13 -29.72 -18.19 -8.49
N ALA A 14 -29.29 -17.76 -9.68
CA ALA A 14 -27.88 -17.73 -10.09
C ALA A 14 -27.36 -16.29 -10.21
N LEU A 15 -27.99 -15.33 -9.51
CA LEU A 15 -27.43 -13.99 -9.33
C LEU A 15 -26.35 -14.05 -8.26
N PHE A 16 -25.11 -14.19 -8.73
CA PHE A 16 -23.94 -13.56 -8.13
C PHE A 16 -23.74 -13.76 -6.61
N VAL A 17 -23.50 -15.01 -6.18
CA VAL A 17 -22.59 -15.24 -5.05
C VAL A 17 -21.14 -15.17 -5.53
N CYS A 18 -20.78 -14.09 -6.24
CA CYS A 18 -19.43 -13.58 -6.12
C CYS A 18 -19.47 -12.77 -4.84
N ARG A 19 -19.26 -13.41 -3.67
CA ARG A 19 -18.92 -12.65 -2.46
C ARG A 19 -17.74 -11.75 -2.87
N PRO A 20 -17.91 -10.42 -2.95
CA PRO A 20 -16.75 -9.57 -3.08
C PRO A 20 -15.91 -9.92 -1.84
N ARG A 21 -14.70 -10.44 -2.06
CA ARG A 21 -13.76 -10.51 -0.94
C ARG A 21 -13.59 -9.06 -0.53
N PRO A 22 -13.98 -8.67 0.69
CA PRO A 22 -13.73 -7.31 1.12
C PRO A 22 -12.22 -7.13 0.93
N VAL A 23 -11.86 -6.21 0.04
CA VAL A 23 -10.53 -5.62 0.08
C VAL A 23 -10.63 -4.73 1.29
N GLN A 24 -10.49 -5.35 2.46
CA GLN A 24 -10.33 -4.63 3.69
C GLN A 24 -9.02 -3.84 3.46
N ALA A 25 -9.12 -2.52 3.38
CA ALA A 25 -7.98 -1.64 3.51
C ALA A 25 -7.75 -1.45 5.02
N ALA A 26 -6.50 -1.36 5.42
CA ALA A 26 -6.17 -0.94 6.77
C ALA A 26 -5.49 0.41 6.64
N GLU A 27 -5.93 1.37 7.43
CA GLU A 27 -5.36 2.71 7.46
C GLU A 27 -4.32 2.82 8.55
N THR A 28 -3.47 3.83 8.44
CA THR A 28 -2.41 4.11 9.41
C THR A 28 -2.50 5.55 9.86
N ASP A 29 -1.97 5.83 11.04
CA ASP A 29 -1.77 7.18 11.53
C ASP A 29 -0.30 7.35 11.92
N GLN A 30 0.50 7.87 10.98
CA GLN A 30 1.92 8.18 11.22
C GLN A 30 2.12 9.43 12.09
N TYR A 31 1.12 10.31 12.23
CA TYR A 31 1.25 11.51 13.05
C TYR A 31 1.48 11.15 14.52
N LEU A 32 0.85 10.07 14.99
CA LEU A 32 1.07 9.49 16.31
C LEU A 32 2.54 9.13 16.60
N ALA A 33 3.36 8.90 15.57
CA ALA A 33 4.77 8.53 15.69
C ALA A 33 5.73 9.72 15.51
N TRP A 34 5.24 10.96 15.53
CA TRP A 34 6.09 12.16 15.39
C TRP A 34 7.05 12.35 16.56
N GLU A 35 6.62 12.04 17.78
CA GLU A 35 7.43 12.16 18.99
C GLU A 35 8.09 10.83 19.39
N VAL A 36 8.04 9.84 18.52
CA VAL A 36 8.52 8.48 18.80
C VAL A 36 9.65 8.14 17.83
N GLU A 37 10.75 7.64 18.38
CA GLU A 37 11.83 7.07 17.60
C GLU A 37 11.65 5.55 17.49
N LEU A 38 11.49 5.06 16.26
CA LEU A 38 11.39 3.64 15.95
C LEU A 38 12.71 3.15 15.35
N ARG A 39 13.23 2.02 15.85
CA ARG A 39 14.42 1.39 15.24
C ARG A 39 14.12 1.00 13.80
N ASP A 40 15.05 1.35 12.91
CA ASP A 40 15.00 0.94 11.52
C ASP A 40 15.08 -0.59 11.40
N CYS A 41 14.08 -1.20 10.77
CA CYS A 41 14.00 -2.66 10.63
C CYS A 41 14.39 -3.17 9.23
N SER A 42 15.08 -2.37 8.41
CA SER A 42 15.39 -2.71 7.01
C SER A 42 16.20 -3.99 6.88
N ASP A 43 17.24 -4.17 7.70
CA ASP A 43 18.06 -5.38 7.65
C ASP A 43 17.26 -6.64 8.03
N ALA A 44 16.41 -6.52 9.06
CA ALA A 44 15.51 -7.61 9.46
C ALA A 44 14.51 -7.94 8.34
N PHE A 45 13.98 -6.89 7.68
CA PHE A 45 13.09 -7.03 6.54
C PHE A 45 13.80 -7.74 5.38
N ASN A 46 14.99 -7.29 4.98
CA ASN A 46 15.76 -7.86 3.89
C ASN A 46 16.10 -9.32 4.14
N ARG A 47 16.56 -9.66 5.35
CA ARG A 47 16.78 -11.06 5.75
C ARG A 47 15.52 -11.89 5.57
N TYR A 48 14.40 -11.44 6.12
CA TYR A 48 13.13 -12.17 6.05
C TYR A 48 12.63 -12.32 4.60
N LEU A 49 12.64 -11.24 3.82
CA LEU A 49 12.20 -11.22 2.43
C LEU A 49 13.01 -12.20 1.58
N ASN A 50 14.34 -12.10 1.62
CA ASN A 50 15.22 -12.95 0.83
C ASN A 50 15.12 -14.42 1.25
N GLN A 51 14.98 -14.71 2.55
CA GLN A 51 14.72 -16.09 3.01
C GLN A 51 13.40 -16.64 2.47
N GLU A 52 12.32 -15.85 2.46
CA GLU A 52 11.03 -16.30 1.92
C GLU A 52 11.07 -16.48 0.40
N VAL A 53 11.83 -15.66 -0.33
CA VAL A 53 12.05 -15.83 -1.77
C VAL A 53 12.82 -17.12 -2.03
N LYS A 54 13.94 -17.36 -1.34
CA LYS A 54 14.74 -18.60 -1.47
C LYS A 54 13.87 -19.84 -1.20
N ARG A 55 13.13 -19.87 -0.09
CA ARG A 55 12.17 -20.95 0.25
C ARG A 55 11.10 -21.17 -0.83
N PHE A 56 10.60 -20.08 -1.41
CA PHE A 56 9.62 -20.16 -2.48
C PHE A 56 10.22 -20.83 -3.74
N LEU A 57 11.41 -20.40 -4.15
CA LEU A 57 12.11 -20.94 -5.33
C LEU A 57 12.45 -22.42 -5.15
N GLU A 58 13.02 -22.82 -4.01
CA GLU A 58 13.29 -24.23 -3.68
C GLU A 58 12.02 -25.11 -3.78
N LYS A 59 10.87 -24.59 -3.33
CA LYS A 59 9.59 -25.29 -3.44
C LYS A 59 9.13 -25.40 -4.90
N LYS A 60 9.44 -24.42 -5.76
CA LYS A 60 9.08 -24.47 -7.18
C LYS A 60 9.99 -25.40 -7.97
N ASN A 61 11.29 -25.39 -7.71
CA ASN A 61 12.25 -26.27 -8.37
C ASN A 61 11.97 -27.74 -8.04
N ARG A 62 11.70 -28.07 -6.76
CA ARG A 62 11.29 -29.43 -6.35
C ARG A 62 10.01 -29.92 -7.04
N ALA A 63 9.07 -29.03 -7.32
CA ALA A 63 7.83 -29.40 -8.01
C ALA A 63 8.02 -29.62 -9.52
N LYS A 64 9.22 -29.37 -10.07
CA LYS A 64 9.60 -29.52 -11.49
C LYS A 64 8.57 -28.95 -12.46
N ARG A 65 7.91 -27.85 -12.08
CA ARG A 65 6.85 -27.24 -12.87
C ARG A 65 7.41 -26.07 -13.67
N ALA A 66 7.23 -26.10 -14.98
CA ALA A 66 7.58 -24.97 -15.83
C ALA A 66 6.72 -23.73 -15.46
N TYR A 67 7.41 -22.60 -15.26
CA TYR A 67 6.81 -21.30 -15.06
C TYR A 67 7.36 -20.34 -16.10
N THR A 68 6.53 -19.41 -16.57
CA THR A 68 7.04 -18.21 -17.22
C THR A 68 7.50 -17.22 -16.14
N PRO A 69 8.43 -16.29 -16.44
CA PRO A 69 8.80 -15.19 -15.55
C PRO A 69 7.58 -14.48 -14.96
N GLU A 70 6.61 -14.11 -15.81
CA GLU A 70 5.36 -13.45 -15.40
C GLU A 70 4.58 -14.25 -14.33
N LYS A 71 4.50 -15.58 -14.52
CA LYS A 71 3.75 -16.46 -13.62
C LYS A 71 4.50 -16.72 -12.33
N LEU A 72 5.82 -16.80 -12.38
CA LEU A 72 6.67 -16.93 -11.20
C LEU A 72 6.51 -15.70 -10.30
N THR A 73 6.69 -14.50 -10.84
CA THR A 73 6.50 -13.21 -10.14
C THR A 73 5.14 -13.14 -9.45
N GLN A 74 4.06 -13.43 -10.17
CA GLN A 74 2.71 -13.38 -9.60
C GLN A 74 2.50 -14.40 -8.48
N LYS A 75 3.14 -15.57 -8.57
CA LYS A 75 3.06 -16.61 -7.53
C LYS A 75 3.94 -16.29 -6.33
N LEU A 76 5.09 -15.64 -6.53
CA LEU A 76 5.93 -15.17 -5.44
C LEU A 76 5.22 -14.08 -4.63
N TYR A 77 4.62 -13.08 -5.30
CA TYR A 77 3.83 -12.05 -4.62
C TYR A 77 2.67 -12.66 -3.83
N LEU A 78 2.01 -13.69 -4.38
CA LEU A 78 1.00 -14.46 -3.64
C LEU A 78 1.58 -15.29 -2.49
N HIS A 79 2.83 -15.77 -2.58
CA HIS A 79 3.46 -16.49 -1.49
C HIS A 79 3.71 -15.57 -0.30
N LEU A 80 4.20 -14.36 -0.57
CA LEU A 80 4.47 -13.31 0.41
C LEU A 80 3.16 -12.73 0.98
N PHE A 81 2.21 -12.41 0.09
CA PHE A 81 0.96 -11.74 0.43
C PHE A 81 -0.28 -12.41 -0.23
N GLN A 82 -1.11 -13.05 0.58
CA GLN A 82 -2.35 -13.73 0.15
C GLN A 82 -3.62 -12.91 0.44
N GLY A 83 -3.48 -11.82 1.20
CA GLY A 83 -4.57 -11.05 1.79
C GLY A 83 -4.35 -10.81 3.29
N ILE A 84 -5.11 -9.90 3.90
CA ILE A 84 -4.85 -9.39 5.26
C ILE A 84 -4.75 -10.47 6.34
N HIS A 85 -5.52 -11.56 6.24
CA HIS A 85 -5.53 -12.61 7.26
C HIS A 85 -4.48 -13.74 7.05
N HIS A 86 -3.97 -13.90 5.83
CA HIS A 86 -3.15 -15.07 5.46
C HIS A 86 -1.72 -14.73 5.01
N SER A 87 -1.34 -13.44 5.02
CA SER A 87 -0.05 -12.99 4.51
C SER A 87 1.10 -13.28 5.47
N ARG A 88 2.19 -13.85 4.94
CA ARG A 88 3.39 -14.21 5.69
C ARG A 88 4.10 -12.97 6.21
N LEU A 89 4.33 -12.02 5.31
CA LEU A 89 5.04 -10.79 5.62
C LEU A 89 4.30 -9.95 6.67
N ARG A 90 2.98 -9.77 6.52
CA ARG A 90 2.15 -9.09 7.53
C ARG A 90 2.19 -9.78 8.90
N ARG A 91 2.22 -11.12 8.92
CA ARG A 91 2.32 -11.88 10.18
C ARG A 91 3.68 -11.68 10.84
N TRP A 92 4.76 -11.74 10.07
CA TRP A 92 6.11 -11.48 10.55
C TRP A 92 6.25 -10.05 11.06
N LEU A 93 5.84 -9.06 10.25
CA LEU A 93 5.81 -7.65 10.63
C LEU A 93 5.01 -7.38 11.90
N ARG A 94 4.02 -8.19 12.25
CA ARG A 94 3.25 -8.03 13.51
C ARG A 94 3.91 -8.71 14.71
N ARG A 95 4.70 -9.77 14.50
CA ARG A 95 5.15 -10.67 15.58
C ARG A 95 6.65 -10.62 15.86
N SER A 96 7.46 -10.12 14.93
CA SER A 96 8.91 -10.08 15.07
C SER A 96 9.34 -9.13 16.19
N GLU A 97 10.26 -9.53 17.06
CA GLU A 97 10.89 -8.65 18.04
C GLU A 97 11.95 -7.73 17.38
N GLU A 98 12.38 -8.05 16.16
CA GLU A 98 13.31 -7.25 15.35
C GLU A 98 12.63 -6.05 14.65
N VAL A 99 11.34 -5.81 14.92
CA VAL A 99 10.56 -4.75 14.26
C VAL A 99 9.84 -3.95 15.34
N ASP A 100 10.30 -2.72 15.57
CA ASP A 100 9.60 -1.77 16.41
C ASP A 100 8.32 -1.29 15.74
N ARG A 101 7.30 -1.03 16.55
CA ARG A 101 5.97 -0.66 16.07
C ARG A 101 5.38 0.40 16.96
N PHE A 102 4.74 1.38 16.34
CA PHE A 102 3.90 2.33 17.05
C PHE A 102 2.46 2.32 16.53
N PRO A 103 1.45 2.30 17.42
CA PRO A 103 1.56 1.94 18.83
C PRO A 103 2.00 0.48 19.02
N GLU A 104 2.42 0.13 20.23
CA GLU A 104 2.82 -1.25 20.56
C GLU A 104 1.68 -2.27 20.36
N ASN A 105 2.00 -3.55 20.25
CA ASN A 105 0.99 -4.62 20.11
C ASN A 105 0.09 -4.77 21.36
N SER A 106 0.55 -4.30 22.52
CA SER A 106 -0.20 -4.25 23.78
C SER A 106 -1.41 -3.31 23.71
N VAL A 107 -1.33 -2.26 22.87
CA VAL A 107 -2.41 -1.31 22.65
C VAL A 107 -3.55 -1.98 21.87
N SER A 108 -4.72 -2.10 22.49
CA SER A 108 -5.89 -2.70 21.83
C SER A 108 -6.33 -1.90 20.60
N PHE A 109 -7.07 -2.54 19.69
CA PHE A 109 -7.60 -1.88 18.51
C PHE A 109 -8.40 -0.60 18.84
N PHE A 110 -9.29 -0.66 19.85
CA PHE A 110 -10.10 0.49 20.25
C PHE A 110 -9.29 1.59 20.91
N GLN A 111 -8.25 1.25 21.68
CA GLN A 111 -7.33 2.25 22.22
C GLN A 111 -6.56 2.94 21.10
N TYR A 112 -6.08 2.18 20.11
CA TYR A 112 -5.40 2.76 18.95
C TYR A 112 -6.34 3.70 18.16
N GLN A 113 -7.57 3.27 17.89
CA GLN A 113 -8.54 4.12 17.21
C GLN A 113 -8.83 5.42 17.99
N ARG A 114 -8.86 5.38 19.33
CA ARG A 114 -9.15 6.56 20.16
C ARG A 114 -8.00 7.56 20.24
N MET A 115 -6.75 7.12 20.05
CA MET A 115 -5.60 8.03 20.03
C MET A 115 -5.35 8.65 18.64
N SER A 116 -5.88 8.05 17.57
CA SER A 116 -5.55 8.47 16.21
C SER A 116 -6.30 9.73 15.76
N ILE A 117 -5.88 10.28 14.62
CA ILE A 117 -6.62 11.31 13.87
C ILE A 117 -7.99 10.83 13.38
N TYR A 118 -8.22 9.51 13.42
CA TYR A 118 -9.49 8.86 13.11
C TYR A 118 -10.31 8.53 14.35
N ARG A 119 -9.98 9.15 15.50
CA ARG A 119 -10.81 9.08 16.71
C ARG A 119 -12.23 9.55 16.39
N ASP A 120 -13.18 9.10 17.19
CA ASP A 120 -14.61 9.35 17.01
C ASP A 120 -15.21 8.78 15.69
N LEU A 121 -16.42 8.23 15.80
CA LEU A 121 -17.05 7.46 14.72
C LEU A 121 -17.38 8.34 13.50
N SER A 122 -16.46 8.39 12.54
CA SER A 122 -16.69 8.93 11.20
C SER A 122 -17.11 7.79 10.26
N PHE A 123 -18.41 7.71 9.96
CA PHE A 123 -19.00 6.72 9.04
C PHE A 123 -18.17 6.56 7.74
N PRO A 124 -17.92 5.33 7.23
CA PRO A 124 -18.45 4.04 7.71
C PRO A 124 -17.57 3.26 8.71
N TYR A 125 -18.28 2.42 9.49
CA TYR A 125 -17.91 1.37 10.45
C TYR A 125 -16.45 0.89 10.52
N ILE A 126 -15.77 1.17 11.65
CA ILE A 126 -14.54 0.50 12.13
C ILE A 126 -13.42 0.45 11.09
N LEU A 127 -12.58 1.48 11.11
CA LEU A 127 -11.39 1.57 10.28
C LEU A 127 -10.32 0.57 10.79
N PRO A 128 -9.93 -0.47 10.03
CA PRO A 128 -8.86 -1.35 10.46
C PRO A 128 -7.56 -0.56 10.55
N MET A 129 -6.91 -0.55 11.71
CA MET A 129 -5.73 0.28 11.94
C MET A 129 -4.44 -0.56 11.81
N ALA A 130 -3.51 -0.11 10.99
CA ALA A 130 -2.17 -0.62 10.81
C ALA A 130 -1.18 0.20 11.65
N ARG A 131 -0.15 -0.48 12.18
CA ARG A 131 0.88 0.17 13.01
C ARG A 131 1.99 0.72 12.14
N THR A 132 2.58 1.82 12.60
CA THR A 132 3.76 2.47 12.03
C THR A 132 5.01 1.69 12.38
N ILE A 133 5.90 1.52 11.41
CA ILE A 133 7.24 0.94 11.55
C ILE A 133 8.24 1.89 10.86
N CYS A 134 9.53 1.72 11.12
CA CYS A 134 10.60 2.44 10.42
C CYS A 134 11.35 1.50 9.47
N VAL A 135 11.38 1.84 8.18
CA VAL A 135 12.17 1.14 7.15
C VAL A 135 12.85 2.17 6.28
N ASN A 136 14.16 2.03 6.07
CA ASN A 136 15.01 2.97 5.36
C ASN A 136 14.92 4.40 5.92
N GLY A 137 14.81 4.54 7.24
CA GLY A 137 14.56 5.82 7.90
C GLY A 137 13.15 6.41 7.65
N VAL A 138 12.29 5.72 6.90
CA VAL A 138 10.93 6.15 6.56
C VAL A 138 9.91 5.52 7.49
N TYR A 139 9.02 6.35 8.04
CA TYR A 139 7.92 5.94 8.88
C TYR A 139 6.73 5.56 8.01
N LEU A 140 6.31 4.30 8.06
CA LEU A 140 5.22 3.80 7.23
C LEU A 140 4.32 2.84 7.98
N GLY A 141 3.04 2.86 7.63
CA GLY A 141 2.08 1.88 8.13
C GLY A 141 2.34 0.48 7.55
N THR A 142 2.20 -0.56 8.37
CA THR A 142 2.32 -1.96 7.93
C THR A 142 1.32 -2.37 6.82
N ASP A 143 0.27 -1.60 6.62
CA ASP A 143 -0.65 -1.67 5.47
C ASP A 143 0.04 -1.31 4.15
N LYS A 144 0.98 -0.36 4.12
CA LYS A 144 1.74 0.01 2.90
C LYS A 144 2.47 -1.19 2.30
N ILE A 145 2.99 -2.07 3.15
CA ILE A 145 3.58 -3.35 2.72
C ILE A 145 2.53 -4.29 2.10
N SER A 146 1.29 -4.24 2.59
CA SER A 146 0.16 -4.94 1.98
C SER A 146 -0.19 -4.37 0.61
N HIS A 147 -0.11 -3.05 0.41
CA HIS A 147 -0.30 -2.40 -0.90
C HIS A 147 0.84 -2.75 -1.85
N PHE A 148 2.08 -2.74 -1.37
CA PHE A 148 3.28 -3.12 -2.10
C PHE A 148 3.15 -4.50 -2.76
N PHE A 149 2.90 -5.56 -1.99
CA PHE A 149 2.77 -6.91 -2.55
C PHE A 149 1.36 -7.22 -3.09
N GLY A 150 0.32 -6.62 -2.51
CA GLY A 150 -1.07 -6.85 -2.91
C GLY A 150 -1.42 -6.13 -4.20
N PHE A 151 -1.37 -4.79 -4.16
CA PHE A 151 -1.68 -3.93 -5.29
C PHE A 151 -0.53 -3.85 -6.29
N GLY A 152 0.75 -3.90 -5.88
CA GLY A 152 1.87 -3.98 -6.83
C GLY A 152 1.77 -5.19 -7.77
N ARG A 153 1.28 -6.35 -7.29
CA ARG A 153 0.95 -7.49 -8.16
C ARG A 153 -0.18 -7.18 -9.15
N ARG A 154 -1.20 -6.43 -8.73
CA ARG A 154 -2.34 -6.05 -9.59
C ARG A 154 -1.89 -5.04 -10.65
N TYR A 155 -1.05 -4.08 -10.27
CA TYR A 155 -0.39 -3.13 -11.16
C TYR A 155 0.43 -3.88 -12.21
N TYR A 156 1.29 -4.81 -11.79
CA TYR A 156 2.08 -5.64 -12.71
C TYR A 156 1.20 -6.45 -13.68
N LYS A 157 0.13 -7.08 -13.21
CA LYS A 157 -0.85 -7.76 -14.08
C LYS A 157 -1.55 -6.82 -15.07
N ARG A 158 -1.76 -5.56 -14.70
CA ARG A 158 -2.40 -4.57 -15.56
C ARG A 158 -1.40 -4.05 -16.59
N TYR A 159 -0.17 -3.76 -16.18
CA TYR A 159 0.96 -3.44 -17.05
C TYR A 159 1.15 -4.50 -18.14
N LEU A 160 1.25 -5.78 -17.78
CA LEU A 160 1.39 -6.88 -18.75
C LEU A 160 0.22 -6.92 -19.75
N ARG A 161 -1.00 -6.59 -19.31
CA ARG A 161 -2.17 -6.50 -20.21
C ARG A 161 -2.08 -5.31 -21.16
N TYR A 162 -1.54 -4.17 -20.72
CA TYR A 162 -1.31 -3.03 -21.61
C TYR A 162 -0.19 -3.32 -22.62
N ARG A 163 0.92 -3.91 -22.19
CA ARG A 163 1.99 -4.34 -23.10
C ARG A 163 1.49 -5.32 -24.18
N LYS A 164 0.65 -6.29 -23.79
CA LYS A 164 0.00 -7.22 -24.75
C LYS A 164 -0.98 -6.54 -25.72
N LYS A 165 -1.44 -5.33 -25.42
CA LYS A 165 -2.29 -4.52 -26.31
C LYS A 165 -1.50 -3.56 -27.21
N GLY A 166 -0.16 -3.58 -27.14
CA GLY A 166 0.71 -2.78 -27.99
C GLY A 166 1.09 -1.40 -27.44
N PHE A 167 0.67 -1.03 -26.23
CA PHE A 167 1.11 0.22 -25.60
C PHE A 167 2.61 0.19 -25.31
N SER A 168 3.27 1.35 -25.43
CA SER A 168 4.68 1.54 -25.05
C SER A 168 4.93 1.23 -23.57
N GLU A 169 6.19 1.15 -23.15
CA GLU A 169 6.50 0.91 -21.74
C GLU A 169 6.01 2.06 -20.86
N GLU A 170 6.30 3.28 -21.30
CA GLU A 170 5.94 4.54 -20.67
C GLU A 170 4.41 4.67 -20.58
N GLU A 171 3.71 4.50 -21.70
CA GLU A 171 2.24 4.55 -21.74
C GLU A 171 1.60 3.48 -20.84
N ALA A 172 2.17 2.26 -20.82
CA ALA A 172 1.65 1.18 -19.99
C ALA A 172 1.85 1.46 -18.50
N VAL A 173 2.98 2.07 -18.12
CA VAL A 173 3.27 2.48 -16.73
C VAL A 173 2.31 3.59 -16.30
N GLU A 174 2.17 4.63 -17.11
CA GLU A 174 1.30 5.78 -16.83
C GLU A 174 -0.17 5.33 -16.67
N LYS A 175 -0.68 4.49 -17.57
CA LYS A 175 -2.04 3.93 -17.47
C LYS A 175 -2.26 3.09 -16.21
N VAL A 176 -1.22 2.46 -15.68
CA VAL A 176 -1.29 1.72 -14.41
C VAL A 176 -1.42 2.67 -13.23
N ILE A 177 -0.69 3.79 -13.23
CA ILE A 177 -0.79 4.83 -12.21
C ILE A 177 -2.20 5.45 -12.22
N TYR A 178 -2.72 5.84 -13.40
CA TYR A 178 -4.10 6.34 -13.52
C TYR A 178 -5.16 5.34 -13.06
N TRP A 179 -4.95 4.06 -13.36
CA TRP A 179 -5.82 3.00 -12.84
C TRP A 179 -5.78 2.94 -11.30
N GLY A 180 -4.60 3.11 -10.72
CA GLY A 180 -4.41 3.29 -9.28
C GLY A 180 -5.26 4.40 -8.69
N ILE A 181 -5.09 5.62 -9.21
CA ILE A 181 -5.85 6.80 -8.79
C ILE A 181 -7.36 6.54 -8.88
N HIS A 182 -7.82 5.93 -9.98
CA HIS A 182 -9.23 5.61 -10.14
C HIS A 182 -9.74 4.61 -9.09
N VAL A 183 -8.98 3.53 -8.83
CA VAL A 183 -9.36 2.53 -7.83
C VAL A 183 -9.41 3.12 -6.43
N GLU A 184 -8.45 3.96 -6.09
CA GLU A 184 -8.37 4.65 -4.80
C GLU A 184 -9.56 5.60 -4.61
N LYS A 185 -9.90 6.40 -5.64
CA LYS A 185 -11.09 7.27 -5.60
C LYS A 185 -12.42 6.53 -5.50
N THR A 186 -12.56 5.35 -6.11
CA THR A 186 -13.87 4.73 -6.36
C THR A 186 -14.18 3.53 -5.49
N LEU A 187 -13.21 2.68 -5.16
CA LEU A 187 -13.49 1.36 -4.58
C LEU A 187 -12.88 1.16 -3.19
N VAL A 188 -11.77 1.83 -2.90
CA VAL A 188 -11.02 1.63 -1.67
C VAL A 188 -11.24 2.82 -0.76
N GLY A 189 -10.91 4.02 -1.25
CA GLY A 189 -10.91 5.23 -0.45
C GLY A 189 -12.24 6.00 -0.45
N GLY A 190 -12.60 6.59 -1.59
CA GLY A 190 -13.67 7.62 -1.63
C GLY A 190 -15.10 7.17 -1.25
N LEU A 191 -15.46 5.91 -1.47
CA LEU A 191 -16.81 5.39 -1.17
C LEU A 191 -16.89 4.50 0.08
N VAL A 192 -15.77 3.97 0.58
CA VAL A 192 -15.78 2.93 1.64
C VAL A 192 -15.27 3.46 2.98
N ASP A 193 -14.27 4.34 3.00
CA ASP A 193 -13.76 4.95 4.22
C ASP A 193 -13.59 6.48 4.13
N GLY A 194 -13.71 7.08 2.95
CA GLY A 194 -13.60 8.53 2.76
C GLY A 194 -12.17 9.06 2.86
N ILE A 195 -11.16 8.21 2.70
CA ILE A 195 -9.73 8.55 2.66
C ILE A 195 -9.23 8.37 1.24
N PHE A 196 -8.31 9.19 0.77
CA PHE A 196 -7.56 8.96 -0.47
C PHE A 196 -6.09 8.96 -0.09
N SER A 197 -5.47 7.79 -0.06
CA SER A 197 -4.10 7.62 0.41
C SER A 197 -3.11 7.76 -0.75
N HIS A 198 -2.28 8.81 -0.70
CA HIS A 198 -1.16 8.95 -1.63
C HIS A 198 -0.04 7.94 -1.33
N GLY A 199 0.16 7.59 -0.05
CA GLY A 199 1.11 6.57 0.36
C GLY A 199 0.76 5.17 -0.14
N ASP A 200 -0.52 4.84 -0.25
CA ASP A 200 -0.97 3.56 -0.82
C ASP A 200 -0.69 3.44 -2.31
N LEU A 201 -0.88 4.53 -3.05
CA LEU A 201 -0.55 4.60 -4.47
C LEU A 201 0.95 4.44 -4.69
N GLU A 202 1.76 5.12 -3.89
CA GLU A 202 3.21 4.99 -3.95
C GLU A 202 3.66 3.57 -3.60
N ALA A 203 3.17 3.00 -2.51
CA ALA A 203 3.53 1.65 -2.10
C ALA A 203 3.14 0.62 -3.18
N ALA A 204 1.95 0.74 -3.77
CA ALA A 204 1.53 -0.08 -4.89
C ALA A 204 2.46 0.07 -6.10
N PHE A 205 2.88 1.29 -6.42
CA PHE A 205 3.77 1.58 -7.53
C PHE A 205 5.18 1.00 -7.33
N GLN A 206 5.78 1.17 -6.15
CA GLN A 206 7.09 0.60 -5.83
C GLN A 206 7.04 -0.93 -5.81
N GLY A 207 5.96 -1.50 -5.30
CA GLY A 207 5.69 -2.93 -5.40
C GLY A 207 5.57 -3.43 -6.85
N PHE A 208 5.07 -2.59 -7.76
CA PHE A 208 5.09 -2.87 -9.19
C PHE A 208 6.49 -2.78 -9.80
N ARG A 209 7.31 -1.81 -9.39
CA ARG A 209 8.71 -1.69 -9.83
C ARG A 209 9.52 -2.93 -9.47
N LEU A 210 9.40 -3.42 -8.24
CA LEU A 210 10.04 -4.69 -7.85
C LEU A 210 9.53 -5.85 -8.72
N ALA A 211 8.21 -5.92 -8.98
CA ALA A 211 7.63 -7.01 -9.78
C ALA A 211 8.20 -7.06 -11.21
N LYS A 212 8.48 -5.90 -11.82
CA LYS A 212 9.17 -5.81 -13.12
C LYS A 212 10.61 -6.31 -13.04
N ALA A 213 11.35 -5.87 -12.02
CA ALA A 213 12.77 -6.19 -11.84
C ALA A 213 13.03 -7.64 -11.41
N LEU A 214 12.02 -8.35 -10.86
CA LEU A 214 12.20 -9.70 -10.33
C LEU A 214 12.77 -10.69 -11.35
N CYS A 215 12.29 -10.68 -12.61
CA CYS A 215 12.70 -11.66 -13.61
C CYS A 215 12.97 -11.04 -14.99
N ALA A 216 13.07 -9.71 -15.06
CA ALA A 216 13.29 -8.98 -16.30
C ALA A 216 14.15 -7.75 -16.04
N GLY A 217 14.72 -7.20 -17.12
CA GLY A 217 15.69 -6.11 -17.07
C GLY A 217 17.13 -6.61 -17.25
N PRO A 218 18.11 -5.69 -17.28
CA PRO A 218 19.52 -6.03 -17.48
C PRO A 218 20.12 -6.78 -16.28
N ASP A 219 19.60 -6.55 -15.08
CA ASP A 219 20.08 -7.15 -13.84
C ASP A 219 18.89 -7.64 -12.97
N PRO A 220 18.27 -8.77 -13.35
CA PRO A 220 17.10 -9.32 -12.66
C PRO A 220 17.48 -10.03 -11.35
N TYR A 221 16.61 -9.94 -10.33
CA TYR A 221 16.83 -10.63 -9.06
C TYR A 221 16.78 -12.15 -9.19
N ILE A 222 15.91 -12.66 -10.06
CA ILE A 222 15.65 -14.08 -10.23
C ILE A 222 15.89 -14.46 -11.68
N VAL A 223 16.77 -15.44 -11.88
CA VAL A 223 17.14 -15.99 -13.19
C VAL A 223 16.75 -17.45 -13.28
N HIS A 224 16.59 -17.95 -14.51
CA HIS A 224 16.44 -19.37 -14.79
C HIS A 224 17.68 -19.84 -15.53
N ASP A 225 18.43 -20.78 -14.95
CA ASP A 225 19.71 -21.25 -15.51
C ASP A 225 19.56 -22.35 -16.59
N GLY A 226 18.32 -22.67 -16.95
CA GLY A 226 17.99 -23.76 -17.87
C GLY A 226 17.43 -25.00 -17.16
N SER A 227 17.69 -25.15 -15.87
CA SER A 227 17.20 -26.24 -15.02
C SER A 227 16.34 -25.74 -13.86
N GLU A 228 16.75 -24.66 -13.20
CA GLU A 228 16.19 -24.20 -11.94
C GLU A 228 16.07 -22.67 -11.90
N TRP A 229 15.11 -22.18 -11.11
CA TRP A 229 15.02 -20.78 -10.75
C TRP A 229 15.94 -20.47 -9.57
N GLN A 230 16.76 -19.44 -9.70
CA GLN A 230 17.71 -19.02 -8.68
C GLN A 230 17.59 -17.53 -8.36
N LEU A 231 17.82 -17.17 -7.11
CA LEU A 231 17.98 -15.77 -6.69
C LEU A 231 19.42 -15.37 -7.03
N ALA A 232 19.60 -14.63 -8.12
CA ALA A 232 20.91 -14.19 -8.61
C ALA A 232 21.56 -13.16 -7.69
N ARG A 233 20.75 -12.31 -7.06
CA ARG A 233 21.16 -11.33 -6.06
C ARG A 233 20.05 -11.07 -5.07
N GLU A 234 20.43 -10.62 -3.87
CA GLU A 234 19.46 -10.31 -2.83
C GLU A 234 18.67 -9.04 -3.17
N ILE A 235 17.39 -9.04 -2.76
CA ILE A 235 16.51 -7.88 -2.85
C ILE A 235 16.78 -7.00 -1.63
N ASP A 236 17.12 -5.73 -1.86
CA ASP A 236 17.10 -4.72 -0.80
C ASP A 236 15.77 -3.94 -0.89
N ILE A 237 14.99 -3.94 0.20
CA ILE A 237 13.72 -3.22 0.27
C ILE A 237 13.93 -1.70 0.25
N ARG A 238 15.11 -1.21 0.64
CA ARG A 238 15.46 0.22 0.64
C ARG A 238 15.38 0.83 -0.76
N ASP A 239 15.66 0.05 -1.80
CA ASP A 239 15.52 0.47 -3.20
C ASP A 239 14.08 0.82 -3.61
N TYR A 240 13.10 0.44 -2.77
CA TYR A 240 11.67 0.56 -3.05
C TYR A 240 10.88 1.26 -1.95
N VAL A 241 11.50 1.64 -0.84
CA VAL A 241 10.86 2.44 0.22
C VAL A 241 11.27 3.88 0.02
N THR A 242 10.28 4.72 -0.28
CA THR A 242 10.44 6.15 -0.50
C THR A 242 9.77 6.93 0.63
N PRO A 243 10.18 8.17 0.90
CA PRO A 243 9.51 9.06 1.85
C PRO A 243 8.00 9.18 1.63
N ASP A 244 7.57 9.07 0.38
CA ASP A 244 6.17 9.12 -0.03
C ASP A 244 5.27 8.02 0.58
N PHE A 245 5.82 7.04 1.31
CA PHE A 245 5.05 6.06 2.09
C PHE A 245 4.53 6.63 3.42
N ASP A 246 5.16 7.69 3.93
CA ASP A 246 4.78 8.36 5.16
C ASP A 246 3.60 9.30 4.89
N GLU A 247 2.40 8.96 5.36
CA GLU A 247 1.20 9.78 5.13
C GLU A 247 1.14 11.06 5.97
N SER A 248 2.07 11.22 6.92
CA SER A 248 2.24 12.51 7.60
C SER A 248 3.09 13.49 6.79
N TYR A 249 3.85 12.99 5.81
CA TYR A 249 4.63 13.75 4.84
C TYR A 249 3.90 13.86 3.48
N ASN A 250 3.49 12.73 2.91
CA ASN A 250 2.70 12.63 1.68
C ASN A 250 1.20 12.56 2.04
N ASN A 251 0.66 13.69 2.50
CA ASN A 251 -0.63 13.76 3.18
C ASN A 251 -1.80 13.17 2.38
N SER A 252 -2.58 12.30 3.04
CA SER A 252 -3.84 11.77 2.53
C SER A 252 -4.90 12.88 2.38
N SER A 253 -5.86 12.66 1.49
CA SER A 253 -7.02 13.56 1.33
C SER A 253 -8.28 12.94 1.90
N TYR A 254 -9.12 13.76 2.54
CA TYR A 254 -10.32 13.31 3.25
C TYR A 254 -11.59 13.92 2.67
N TRP A 255 -12.71 13.19 2.78
CA TRP A 255 -14.01 13.60 2.26
C TRP A 255 -15.12 13.58 3.32
N GLY A 256 -16.18 14.35 3.08
CA GLY A 256 -17.40 14.35 3.90
C GLY A 256 -17.16 14.68 5.38
N ALA A 257 -17.78 13.89 6.28
CA ALA A 257 -17.64 14.08 7.72
C ALA A 257 -16.19 13.83 8.20
N ARG A 258 -15.49 12.88 7.58
CA ARG A 258 -14.10 12.55 7.93
C ARG A 258 -13.16 13.72 7.68
N ARG A 259 -13.35 14.46 6.57
CA ARG A 259 -12.60 15.70 6.30
C ARG A 259 -12.68 16.67 7.47
N ARG A 260 -13.89 17.00 7.91
CA ARG A 260 -14.07 18.00 8.99
C ARG A 260 -13.41 17.55 10.29
N HIS A 261 -13.57 16.28 10.65
CA HIS A 261 -13.01 15.75 11.89
C HIS A 261 -11.48 15.67 11.84
N VAL A 262 -10.93 14.99 10.84
CA VAL A 262 -9.49 14.78 10.72
C VAL A 262 -8.76 16.12 10.62
N LEU A 263 -9.23 17.06 9.80
CA LEU A 263 -8.57 18.35 9.64
C LEU A 263 -8.62 19.20 10.94
N SER A 264 -9.70 19.12 11.74
CA SER A 264 -9.74 19.78 13.06
C SER A 264 -8.71 19.19 14.01
N VAL A 265 -8.62 17.86 14.09
CA VAL A 265 -7.60 17.18 14.92
C VAL A 265 -6.18 17.52 14.45
N LEU A 266 -5.92 17.50 13.14
CA LEU A 266 -4.62 17.86 12.58
C LEU A 266 -4.26 19.32 12.89
N ASN A 267 -5.21 20.23 12.74
CA ASN A 267 -5.01 21.66 13.02
C ASN A 267 -4.72 21.93 14.50
N GLU A 268 -5.49 21.33 15.40
CA GLU A 268 -5.40 21.60 16.84
C GLU A 268 -4.23 20.88 17.51
N GLU A 269 -3.92 19.65 17.09
CA GLU A 269 -2.97 18.80 17.83
C GLU A 269 -1.64 18.56 17.10
N TYR A 270 -1.62 18.62 15.76
CA TYR A 270 -0.43 18.23 14.98
C TYR A 270 0.23 19.40 14.26
N CYS A 271 -0.48 20.44 13.81
CA CYS A 271 0.15 21.63 13.23
C CYS A 271 1.20 22.25 14.17
N PRO A 272 0.97 22.39 15.49
CA PRO A 272 1.99 22.89 16.42
C PRO A 272 3.22 21.97 16.55
N LYS A 273 3.10 20.70 16.15
CA LYS A 273 4.17 19.70 16.26
C LYS A 273 5.06 19.62 15.02
N VAL A 274 4.70 20.29 13.93
CA VAL A 274 5.49 20.31 12.68
C VAL A 274 6.90 20.86 12.95
N SER A 275 7.00 21.85 13.83
CA SER A 275 8.26 22.51 14.22
C SER A 275 9.03 21.77 15.33
N LEU A 276 8.61 20.55 15.72
CA LEU A 276 9.40 19.74 16.63
C LEU A 276 10.70 19.32 15.92
N PRO A 277 11.88 19.44 16.57
CA PRO A 277 13.15 19.13 15.92
C PRO A 277 13.21 17.72 15.29
N ILE A 278 12.60 16.72 15.94
CA ILE A 278 12.52 15.35 15.43
C ILE A 278 11.69 15.22 14.14
N VAL A 279 10.65 16.05 13.98
CA VAL A 279 9.79 16.08 12.80
C VAL A 279 10.49 16.83 11.67
N GLU A 280 11.05 18.02 11.97
CA GLU A 280 11.80 18.83 11.01
C GLU A 280 13.00 18.05 10.45
N GLU A 281 13.81 17.41 11.29
CA GLU A 281 14.95 16.61 10.85
C GLU A 281 14.49 15.45 9.94
N ARG A 282 13.40 14.77 10.32
CA ARG A 282 12.83 13.68 9.52
C ARG A 282 12.39 14.17 8.14
N PHE A 283 11.66 15.28 8.07
CA PHE A 283 11.16 15.82 6.82
C PHE A 283 12.28 16.42 5.96
N ALA A 284 13.29 17.05 6.55
CA ALA A 284 14.48 17.51 5.83
C ALA A 284 15.18 16.34 5.12
N ARG A 285 15.37 15.20 5.80
CA ARG A 285 15.92 13.98 5.16
C ARG A 285 15.04 13.46 4.03
N TYR A 286 13.72 13.55 4.17
CA TYR A 286 12.79 13.13 3.12
C TYR A 286 12.88 14.02 1.88
N GLU A 287 13.09 15.32 2.05
CA GLU A 287 13.23 16.28 0.95
C GLU A 287 14.50 16.08 0.10
N GLU A 288 15.53 15.43 0.63
CA GLU A 288 16.73 15.06 -0.14
C GLU A 288 16.44 13.99 -1.21
N THR A 289 15.29 13.31 -1.14
CA THR A 289 14.94 12.24 -2.08
C THR A 289 14.15 12.79 -3.27
N GLU A 290 14.59 12.44 -4.49
CA GLU A 290 13.85 12.81 -5.70
C GLU A 290 12.42 12.19 -5.71
N PRO A 291 11.40 12.98 -6.09
CA PRO A 291 10.04 12.46 -6.22
C PRO A 291 9.94 11.28 -7.19
N SER A 292 9.23 10.24 -6.75
CA SER A 292 8.99 9.06 -7.58
C SER A 292 8.25 9.42 -8.88
N LEU A 293 8.35 8.57 -9.91
CA LEU A 293 7.53 8.73 -11.11
C LEU A 293 6.02 8.74 -10.77
N SER A 294 5.59 7.92 -9.81
CA SER A 294 4.20 7.89 -9.36
C SER A 294 3.79 9.23 -8.74
N ARG A 295 4.60 9.80 -7.84
CA ARG A 295 4.36 11.13 -7.28
C ARG A 295 4.24 12.20 -8.36
N ARG A 296 5.16 12.22 -9.34
CA ARG A 296 5.12 13.19 -10.46
C ARG A 296 3.87 13.05 -11.33
N VAL A 297 3.51 11.83 -11.72
CA VAL A 297 2.31 11.57 -12.55
C VAL A 297 1.03 11.90 -11.78
N ILE A 298 0.96 11.56 -10.48
CA ILE A 298 -0.18 11.94 -9.62
C ILE A 298 -0.25 13.46 -9.51
N ALA A 299 0.87 14.15 -9.35
CA ALA A 299 0.89 15.61 -9.27
C ALA A 299 0.34 16.27 -10.53
N ALA A 300 0.85 15.88 -11.70
CA ALA A 300 0.34 16.35 -12.98
C ALA A 300 -1.16 16.06 -13.16
N TYR A 301 -1.62 14.87 -12.77
CA TYR A 301 -3.03 14.49 -12.87
C TYR A 301 -3.97 15.42 -12.10
N PHE A 302 -3.55 15.92 -10.94
CA PHE A 302 -4.36 16.79 -10.08
C PHE A 302 -4.14 18.28 -10.33
N GLU A 303 -2.99 18.71 -10.88
CA GLU A 303 -2.77 20.09 -11.31
C GLU A 303 -3.82 20.54 -12.34
N ASP A 304 -4.22 19.64 -13.24
CA ASP A 304 -5.26 19.88 -14.25
C ASP A 304 -6.70 19.87 -13.67
N LYS A 305 -6.87 19.87 -12.34
CA LYS A 305 -8.17 19.82 -11.67
C LYS A 305 -8.34 21.03 -10.75
N GLU A 306 -9.46 21.72 -10.89
CA GLU A 306 -9.79 22.93 -10.09
C GLU A 306 -9.83 22.68 -8.57
N ASN A 307 -10.02 21.43 -8.12
CA ASN A 307 -10.13 21.06 -6.71
C ASN A 307 -9.05 20.04 -6.30
N ASP A 308 -7.79 20.46 -6.28
CA ASP A 308 -6.68 19.67 -5.77
C ASP A 308 -6.65 19.70 -4.23
N ALA A 309 -7.25 18.68 -3.60
CA ALA A 309 -7.33 18.55 -2.15
C ALA A 309 -5.97 18.61 -1.44
N ARG A 310 -4.85 18.31 -2.12
CA ARG A 310 -3.50 18.38 -1.56
C ARG A 310 -3.11 19.80 -1.16
N LYS A 311 -3.64 20.81 -1.86
CA LYS A 311 -3.34 22.22 -1.58
C LYS A 311 -4.04 22.74 -0.32
N GLU A 312 -5.17 22.14 0.05
CA GLU A 312 -6.01 22.59 1.17
C GLU A 312 -5.87 21.71 2.42
N GLN A 313 -5.48 20.44 2.25
CA GLN A 313 -5.52 19.44 3.32
C GLN A 313 -4.13 18.97 3.76
N SER A 314 -3.05 19.51 3.18
CA SER A 314 -1.70 19.21 3.66
C SER A 314 -1.48 19.81 5.04
N ILE A 315 -0.66 19.14 5.86
CA ILE A 315 -0.39 19.61 7.22
C ILE A 315 0.29 20.99 7.24
N ILE A 316 1.10 21.27 6.21
CA ILE A 316 1.73 22.58 6.00
C ILE A 316 0.66 23.63 5.64
N ALA A 317 -0.24 23.33 4.71
CA ALA A 317 -1.30 24.27 4.32
C ALA A 317 -2.27 24.57 5.48
N LEU A 318 -2.57 23.59 6.34
CA LEU A 318 -3.35 23.80 7.54
C LEU A 318 -2.61 24.71 8.54
N GLY A 319 -1.33 24.45 8.77
CA GLY A 319 -0.50 25.23 9.70
C GLY A 319 -0.33 26.70 9.30
N SER A 320 -0.13 26.97 8.00
CA SER A 320 0.01 28.35 7.48
C SER A 320 -1.28 29.19 7.54
N SER A 321 -2.43 28.59 7.85
CA SER A 321 -3.69 29.32 8.05
C SER A 321 -3.88 29.86 9.49
N LEU A 322 -2.92 29.58 10.38
CA LEU A 322 -2.90 30.01 11.78
C LEU A 322 -2.00 31.23 12.03
N GLU A 323 -1.21 31.65 11.03
CA GLU A 323 -0.46 32.92 10.99
C GLU A 323 -1.30 34.02 10.35
#